data_AF-A0A968JJP7-F1
#
_entry.id   AF-A0A968JJP7-F1
#
_cell.length_a   1.000
_cell.length_b   1.000
_cell.length_c   1.000
_cell.angle_alpha   90.00
_cell.angle_beta   90.00
_cell.angle_gamma   90.00
#
_symmetry.space_group_name_H-M   'P 1'
#
loop_
_entity.id
_entity.type
_entity.pdbx_description
1 polymer ?
#
loop_
_entity_poly.entity_id
_entity_poly.type
_entity_poly.pdbx_seq_one_letter_code
_entity_poly.pdbx_strand_id
1 'polypeptide(L)'
;MVLWFGGAFIAHAFLIADPRTHFYTMQVPGALLTALAVVQLWHVVPSRLRPGTRATLLTGAAAVVLLAVPYLSLLYLMQSPEYYRFFPASRPAIYRASYGDTVPGGGHFGFPHRDGWKVAGELYQAGVLQGTYASNQRDRVGGWYTRGAFQCEDNPDAFLLATWDTARLPAEYRQQYYPSACVLVDGMRMLTVFERQPPTDPPRPLLLDAYIADFDRRAVPNFAVQDALLTTVPQHSSGATWQAGITLAGYDLARPTRAPDQPLLLALYWETTTRLSEDITVDVVLVSQHGMIAEEAHIVCTPNPPARWSLVLPNETMHRLTIDAAQPAESYTLRVGLRNSRTNALLPLSDGAEWLMLTVLPVETHEED
;
A
#
# COMPACT_ATOMS: atom_id res chain seq x y z
N MET A 1 8.85 -7.36 -29.59
CA MET A 1 7.87 -6.33 -30.00
C MET A 1 6.61 -6.94 -30.57
N VAL A 2 6.67 -7.75 -31.65
CA VAL A 2 5.47 -8.40 -32.23
C VAL A 2 4.73 -9.28 -31.22
N LEU A 3 5.43 -10.12 -30.45
CA LEU A 3 4.80 -10.94 -29.40
C LEU A 3 4.20 -10.10 -28.26
N TRP A 4 4.84 -9.00 -27.89
CA TRP A 4 4.34 -8.10 -26.84
C TRP A 4 3.07 -7.37 -27.28
N PHE A 5 3.10 -6.75 -28.47
CA PHE A 5 1.91 -6.13 -29.06
C PHE A 5 0.82 -7.17 -29.32
N GLY A 6 1.15 -8.25 -30.02
CA GLY A 6 0.21 -9.28 -30.46
C GLY A 6 -0.46 -9.99 -29.31
N GLY A 7 0.27 -10.36 -28.25
CA GLY A 7 -0.30 -10.97 -27.05
C GLY A 7 -1.28 -10.03 -26.35
N ALA A 8 -0.88 -8.77 -26.10
CA ALA A 8 -1.75 -7.78 -25.49
C ALA A 8 -2.97 -7.46 -26.37
N PHE A 9 -2.78 -7.28 -27.68
CA PHE A 9 -3.84 -7.02 -28.63
C PHE A 9 -4.85 -8.17 -28.68
N ILE A 10 -4.38 -9.41 -28.83
CA ILE A 10 -5.26 -10.58 -28.90
C ILE A 10 -6.08 -10.71 -27.61
N ALA A 11 -5.42 -10.60 -26.45
CA ALA A 11 -6.09 -10.70 -25.16
C ALA A 11 -7.17 -9.62 -25.00
N HIS A 12 -6.84 -8.34 -25.20
CA HIS A 12 -7.78 -7.25 -24.95
C HIS A 12 -8.85 -7.11 -26.04
N ALA A 13 -8.56 -7.44 -27.30
CA ALA A 13 -9.53 -7.30 -28.38
C ALA A 13 -10.48 -8.50 -28.52
N PHE A 14 -10.05 -9.71 -28.11
CA PHE A 14 -10.81 -10.94 -28.39
C PHE A 14 -11.07 -11.85 -27.18
N LEU A 15 -10.26 -11.79 -26.11
CA LEU A 15 -10.36 -12.74 -25.00
C LEU A 15 -10.99 -12.13 -23.73
N ILE A 16 -10.81 -10.83 -23.51
CA ILE A 16 -11.32 -10.12 -22.33
C ILE A 16 -12.66 -9.48 -22.66
N ALA A 17 -13.69 -9.81 -21.88
CA ALA A 17 -15.06 -9.33 -22.11
C ALA A 17 -15.23 -7.81 -21.90
N ASP A 18 -14.51 -7.23 -20.94
CA ASP A 18 -14.51 -5.78 -20.67
C ASP A 18 -13.07 -5.28 -20.38
N PRO A 19 -12.27 -5.01 -21.42
CA PRO A 19 -10.89 -4.55 -21.26
C PRO A 19 -10.78 -3.11 -20.72
N ARG A 20 -11.88 -2.33 -20.73
CA ARG A 20 -11.91 -0.91 -20.37
C ARG A 20 -10.70 -0.14 -20.96
N THR A 21 -9.96 0.57 -20.13
CA THR A 21 -8.81 1.37 -20.54
C THR A 21 -7.53 0.55 -20.71
N HIS A 22 -7.49 -0.75 -20.38
CA HIS A 22 -6.28 -1.57 -20.43
C HIS A 22 -5.68 -1.75 -21.84
N PHE A 23 -6.37 -1.32 -22.88
CA PHE A 23 -5.79 -1.09 -24.21
C PHE A 23 -4.56 -0.16 -24.21
N TYR A 24 -4.33 0.64 -23.17
CA TYR A 24 -3.07 1.39 -23.05
C TYR A 24 -1.84 0.47 -23.05
N THR A 25 -1.96 -0.78 -22.60
CA THR A 25 -0.85 -1.74 -22.50
C THR A 25 -0.25 -2.12 -23.86
N MET A 26 -1.02 -2.02 -24.95
CA MET A 26 -0.51 -2.23 -26.31
C MET A 26 0.05 -0.96 -26.96
N GLN A 27 -0.15 0.22 -26.38
CA GLN A 27 0.27 1.49 -26.99
C GLN A 27 1.79 1.59 -27.11
N VAL A 28 2.53 1.25 -26.05
CA VAL A 28 4.01 1.28 -26.07
C VAL A 28 4.59 0.32 -27.11
N PRO A 29 4.27 -1.00 -27.11
CA PRO A 29 4.79 -1.89 -28.14
C PRO A 29 4.26 -1.55 -29.54
N GLY A 30 3.03 -1.05 -29.66
CA GLY A 30 2.47 -0.58 -30.92
C GLY A 30 3.21 0.63 -31.49
N ALA A 31 3.56 1.60 -30.65
CA ALA A 31 4.37 2.75 -31.03
C ALA A 31 5.77 2.33 -31.49
N LEU A 32 6.41 1.39 -30.77
CA LEU A 32 7.72 0.85 -31.14
C LEU A 32 7.68 0.08 -32.48
N LEU A 33 6.64 -0.73 -32.71
CA LEU A 33 6.45 -1.42 -33.99
C LEU A 33 6.20 -0.42 -35.13
N THR A 34 5.40 0.61 -34.88
CA THR A 34 5.14 1.67 -35.85
C THR A 34 6.44 2.42 -36.19
N ALA A 35 7.22 2.79 -35.17
CA ALA A 35 8.51 3.44 -35.35
C ALA A 35 9.49 2.54 -36.14
N LEU A 36 9.56 1.25 -35.82
CA LEU A 36 10.38 0.29 -36.55
C LEU A 36 9.96 0.18 -38.02
N ALA A 37 8.66 0.07 -38.30
CA ALA A 37 8.14 0.02 -39.66
C ALA A 37 8.47 1.31 -40.42
N VAL A 38 8.32 2.47 -39.79
CA VAL A 38 8.68 3.78 -40.36
C VAL A 38 10.18 3.85 -40.66
N VAL A 39 11.06 3.40 -39.77
CA VAL A 39 12.51 3.38 -39.99
C VAL A 39 12.88 2.44 -41.14
N GLN A 40 12.30 1.24 -41.20
CA GLN A 40 12.53 0.30 -42.29
C GLN A 40 12.08 0.89 -43.63
N LEU A 41 10.89 1.48 -43.68
CA LEU A 41 10.41 2.17 -44.87
C LEU A 41 11.29 3.38 -45.22
N TRP A 42 11.78 4.12 -44.22
CA TRP A 42 12.66 5.27 -44.42
C TRP A 42 14.01 4.91 -45.05
N HIS A 43 14.52 3.69 -44.82
CA HIS A 43 15.73 3.20 -45.46
C HIS A 43 15.51 2.63 -46.86
N VAL A 44 14.31 2.09 -47.15
CA VAL A 44 13.97 1.47 -48.44
C VAL A 44 13.41 2.47 -49.46
N VAL A 45 12.63 3.45 -49.01
CA VAL A 45 11.93 4.44 -49.82
C VAL A 45 12.68 5.76 -50.09
N PRO A 46 13.85 6.10 -49.48
CA PRO A 46 14.36 7.46 -49.53
C PRO A 46 14.74 7.85 -50.96
N SER A 47 15.35 6.97 -51.76
CA SER A 47 15.76 7.29 -53.14
C SER A 47 14.62 7.71 -54.09
N ARG A 48 13.34 7.54 -53.70
CA ARG A 48 12.17 7.87 -54.53
C ARG A 48 11.35 9.08 -54.04
N LEU A 49 11.57 9.56 -52.82
CA LEU A 49 10.81 10.69 -52.27
C LEU A 49 11.51 12.02 -52.53
N ARG A 50 10.74 13.00 -53.03
CA ARG A 50 11.21 14.39 -53.20
C ARG A 50 11.62 14.99 -51.84
N PRO A 51 12.66 15.85 -51.79
CA PRO A 51 13.12 16.47 -50.54
C PRO A 51 12.01 17.16 -49.74
N GLY A 52 11.09 17.85 -50.41
CA GLY A 52 9.94 18.50 -49.77
C GLY A 52 9.03 17.51 -49.05
N THR A 53 8.72 16.37 -49.67
CA THR A 53 7.89 15.33 -49.05
C THR A 53 8.54 14.75 -47.80
N ARG A 54 9.87 14.53 -47.83
CA ARG A 54 10.61 14.07 -46.66
C ARG A 54 10.57 15.10 -45.52
N ALA A 55 10.77 16.38 -45.83
CA ALA A 55 10.71 17.46 -44.86
C ALA A 55 9.31 17.57 -44.22
N THR A 56 8.23 17.44 -45.01
CA THR A 56 6.86 17.41 -44.49
C THR A 56 6.62 16.24 -43.55
N LEU A 57 7.08 15.03 -43.90
CA LEU A 57 6.93 13.85 -43.03
C LEU A 57 7.67 14.01 -41.71
N LEU A 58 8.92 14.50 -41.74
CA LEU A 58 9.71 14.74 -40.54
C LEU A 58 9.09 15.82 -39.66
N THR A 59 8.60 16.91 -40.27
CA THR A 59 7.93 18.00 -39.55
C THR A 59 6.64 17.52 -38.92
N GLY A 60 5.84 16.72 -39.65
CA GLY A 60 4.62 16.11 -39.13
C GLY A 60 4.89 15.17 -37.96
N ALA A 61 5.91 14.30 -38.09
CA ALA A 61 6.33 13.40 -37.01
C ALA A 61 6.80 14.17 -35.77
N ALA A 62 7.63 15.21 -35.96
CA ALA A 62 8.08 16.08 -34.88
C ALA A 62 6.90 16.79 -34.20
N ALA A 63 5.95 17.31 -34.99
CA ALA A 63 4.74 17.94 -34.45
C ALA A 63 3.90 16.96 -33.61
N VAL A 64 3.75 15.71 -34.06
CA VAL A 64 3.04 14.67 -33.28
C VAL A 64 3.76 14.41 -31.95
N VAL A 65 5.08 14.27 -31.94
CA VAL A 65 5.86 14.06 -30.70
C VAL A 65 5.73 15.27 -29.77
N LEU A 66 5.84 16.48 -30.31
CA LEU A 66 5.70 17.73 -29.57
C LEU A 66 4.30 17.94 -29.00
N LEU A 67 3.27 17.30 -29.57
CA LEU A 67 1.92 17.30 -29.00
C LEU A 67 1.72 16.16 -28.00
N ALA A 68 2.23 14.97 -28.29
CA ALA A 68 2.00 13.78 -27.48
C ALA A 68 2.77 13.81 -26.15
N VAL A 69 4.05 14.19 -26.16
CA VAL A 69 4.89 14.14 -24.94
C VAL A 69 4.38 15.10 -23.85
N PRO A 70 4.05 16.38 -24.14
CA PRO A 70 3.49 17.25 -23.12
C PRO A 70 2.11 16.81 -22.66
N TYR A 71 1.29 16.23 -23.54
CA TYR A 71 -0.01 15.66 -23.16
C TYR A 71 0.14 14.48 -22.19
N LEU A 72 1.03 13.53 -22.50
CA LEU A 72 1.33 12.41 -21.61
C LEU A 72 1.91 12.88 -20.28
N SER A 73 2.78 13.89 -20.32
CA SER A 73 3.34 14.50 -19.12
C SER A 73 2.24 15.14 -18.26
N LEU A 74 1.30 15.85 -18.89
CA LEU A 74 0.14 16.45 -18.23
C LEU A 74 -0.78 15.40 -17.58
N LEU A 75 -1.02 14.28 -18.25
CA LEU A 75 -1.92 13.24 -17.72
C LEU A 75 -1.28 12.37 -16.62
N TYR A 76 0.00 12.00 -16.79
CA TYR A 76 0.59 10.89 -16.03
C TYR A 76 1.77 11.29 -15.15
N LEU A 77 2.38 12.45 -15.37
CA LEU A 77 3.57 12.89 -14.61
C LEU A 77 3.28 14.10 -13.74
N MET A 78 2.57 15.09 -14.28
CA MET A 78 2.26 16.31 -13.56
C MET A 78 1.19 16.07 -12.52
N GLN A 79 1.54 16.39 -11.27
CA GLN A 79 0.62 16.25 -10.15
C GLN A 79 0.02 17.60 -9.72
N SER A 80 0.52 18.74 -10.21
CA SER A 80 -0.09 20.06 -9.98
C SER A 80 -0.03 20.95 -11.24
N PRO A 81 -1.16 21.55 -11.66
CA PRO A 81 -2.52 21.22 -11.20
C PRO A 81 -2.88 19.78 -11.61
N GLU A 82 -3.67 19.06 -10.80
CA GLU A 82 -4.10 17.71 -11.17
C GLU A 82 -5.01 17.73 -12.39
N TYR A 83 -4.65 17.02 -13.46
CA TYR A 83 -5.44 17.07 -14.69
C TYR A 83 -6.88 16.59 -14.48
N TYR A 84 -7.06 15.40 -13.89
CA TYR A 84 -8.37 14.75 -13.81
C TYR A 84 -9.39 15.51 -12.94
N ARG A 85 -9.03 15.92 -11.72
CA ARG A 85 -9.96 16.56 -10.77
C ARG A 85 -10.31 17.99 -11.12
N PHE A 86 -9.40 18.72 -11.77
CA PHE A 86 -9.64 20.09 -12.21
C PHE A 86 -10.05 20.19 -13.68
N PHE A 87 -10.33 19.07 -14.34
CA PHE A 87 -10.86 19.09 -15.69
C PHE A 87 -12.23 19.81 -15.70
N PRO A 88 -12.52 20.69 -16.68
CA PRO A 88 -11.73 21.02 -17.86
C PRO A 88 -10.71 22.15 -17.66
N ALA A 89 -10.71 22.84 -16.52
CA ALA A 89 -9.87 24.01 -16.27
C ALA A 89 -8.36 23.72 -16.37
N SER A 90 -7.95 22.49 -16.05
CA SER A 90 -6.57 22.00 -16.19
C SER A 90 -6.16 21.62 -17.62
N ARG A 91 -7.09 21.61 -18.59
CA ARG A 91 -6.80 21.21 -19.98
C ARG A 91 -6.37 22.41 -20.83
N PRO A 92 -5.13 22.42 -21.37
CA PRO A 92 -4.72 23.42 -22.35
C PRO A 92 -5.62 23.41 -23.59
N ALA A 93 -5.90 24.60 -24.15
CA ALA A 93 -6.81 24.75 -25.28
C ALA A 93 -6.42 23.91 -26.52
N ILE A 94 -5.12 23.69 -26.74
CA ILE A 94 -4.61 22.86 -27.84
C ILE A 94 -5.04 21.39 -27.76
N TYR A 95 -5.37 20.90 -26.56
CA TYR A 95 -5.83 19.52 -26.32
C TYR A 95 -7.35 19.41 -26.24
N ARG A 96 -8.09 20.46 -26.60
CA ARG A 96 -9.55 20.41 -26.61
C ARG A 96 -10.04 19.30 -27.54
N ALA A 97 -10.74 18.33 -26.97
CA ALA A 97 -11.26 17.19 -27.69
C ALA A 97 -12.73 17.39 -28.08
N SER A 98 -13.18 16.59 -29.05
CA SER A 98 -14.57 16.63 -29.56
C SER A 98 -15.62 16.25 -28.52
N TYR A 99 -15.26 15.51 -27.48
CA TYR A 99 -16.13 15.19 -26.35
C TYR A 99 -16.38 16.39 -25.41
N GLY A 100 -15.81 17.56 -25.71
CA GLY A 100 -16.11 18.79 -25.00
C GLY A 100 -15.45 18.86 -23.62
N ASP A 101 -16.20 19.37 -22.65
CA ASP A 101 -15.73 19.77 -21.32
C ASP A 101 -16.19 18.79 -20.22
N THR A 102 -16.70 17.63 -20.62
CA THR A 102 -17.00 16.51 -19.74
C THR A 102 -15.91 15.45 -19.84
N VAL A 103 -15.46 14.93 -18.70
CA VAL A 103 -14.58 13.77 -18.71
C VAL A 103 -15.41 12.55 -19.18
N PRO A 104 -14.96 11.79 -20.19
CA PRO A 104 -15.64 10.57 -20.59
C PRO A 104 -15.80 9.61 -19.41
N GLY A 105 -16.95 8.96 -19.25
CA GLY A 105 -17.22 8.14 -18.07
C GLY A 105 -16.38 6.85 -18.00
N GLY A 106 -15.93 6.51 -16.80
CA GLY A 106 -15.41 5.20 -16.43
C GLY A 106 -13.92 4.95 -16.73
N GLY A 107 -13.33 4.01 -15.97
CA GLY A 107 -12.01 3.45 -16.29
C GLY A 107 -10.81 4.37 -16.06
N HIS A 108 -10.92 5.37 -15.17
CA HIS A 108 -9.81 6.26 -14.85
C HIS A 108 -8.80 5.57 -13.93
N PHE A 109 -7.63 5.26 -14.49
CA PHE A 109 -6.52 4.62 -13.76
C PHE A 109 -5.22 5.35 -14.06
N GLY A 110 -4.34 5.41 -13.07
CA GLY A 110 -2.98 5.91 -13.23
C GLY A 110 -2.83 7.43 -13.29
N PHE A 111 -3.88 8.20 -12.97
CA PHE A 111 -3.74 9.64 -12.79
C PHE A 111 -3.03 9.91 -11.45
N PRO A 112 -1.96 10.72 -11.44
CA PRO A 112 -1.30 11.06 -10.20
C PRO A 112 -2.17 12.01 -9.37
N HIS A 113 -2.30 11.71 -8.07
CA HIS A 113 -3.03 12.53 -7.10
C HIS A 113 -2.08 13.10 -6.04
N ARG A 114 -2.26 14.38 -5.69
CA ARG A 114 -1.61 15.07 -4.57
C ARG A 114 -2.57 15.16 -3.40
N ASP A 115 -3.00 14.01 -2.89
CA ASP A 115 -3.96 13.94 -1.78
C ASP A 115 -3.38 14.29 -0.40
N GLY A 116 -2.10 14.65 -0.32
CA GLY A 116 -1.44 14.99 0.95
C GLY A 116 -0.86 13.79 1.70
N TRP A 117 -0.95 12.58 1.14
CA TRP A 117 -0.46 11.34 1.77
C TRP A 117 1.02 11.32 2.17
N LYS A 118 1.87 12.08 1.48
CA LYS A 118 3.27 12.24 1.90
C LYS A 118 3.35 12.74 3.34
N VAL A 119 2.48 13.68 3.72
CA VAL A 119 2.39 14.15 5.11
C VAL A 119 2.02 13.03 6.07
N ALA A 120 1.04 12.19 5.74
CA ALA A 120 0.69 11.04 6.60
C ALA A 120 1.89 10.11 6.81
N GLY A 121 2.64 9.81 5.74
CA GLY A 121 3.89 9.04 5.82
C GLY A 121 4.94 9.70 6.71
N GLU A 122 5.06 11.02 6.67
CA GLU A 122 5.95 11.78 7.55
C GLU A 122 5.53 11.75 9.02
N LEU A 123 4.22 11.81 9.29
CA LEU A 123 3.72 11.73 10.66
C LEU A 123 3.98 10.34 11.27
N TYR A 124 3.81 9.26 10.49
CA TYR A 124 4.20 7.91 10.91
C TYR A 124 5.71 7.80 11.11
N GLN A 125 6.51 8.36 10.18
CA GLN A 125 7.96 8.38 10.29
C GLN A 125 8.44 9.06 11.58
N ALA A 126 7.79 10.17 11.95
CA ALA A 126 8.13 10.96 13.13
C ALA A 126 7.53 10.40 14.43
N GLY A 127 6.72 9.33 14.36
CA GLY A 127 6.01 8.79 15.53
C GLY A 127 4.88 9.68 16.04
N VAL A 128 4.45 10.68 15.27
CA VAL A 128 3.29 11.52 15.59
C VAL A 128 2.01 10.73 15.37
N LEU A 129 1.93 10.00 14.25
CA LEU A 129 0.94 8.94 14.08
C LEU A 129 1.58 7.60 14.41
N GLN A 130 0.85 6.78 15.15
CA GLN A 130 1.30 5.46 15.59
C GLN A 130 0.16 4.46 15.45
N GLY A 131 0.53 3.17 15.38
CA GLY A 131 -0.43 2.10 15.29
C GLY A 131 -0.97 1.85 13.87
N THR A 132 -2.23 1.43 13.78
CA THR A 132 -2.92 1.09 12.54
C THR A 132 -3.70 2.25 11.95
N TYR A 133 -3.98 2.21 10.65
CA TYR A 133 -4.90 3.14 10.01
C TYR A 133 -5.98 2.47 9.17
N ALA A 134 -7.05 3.22 8.90
CA ALA A 134 -7.96 2.97 7.79
C ALA A 134 -8.06 4.20 6.90
N SER A 135 -8.63 4.03 5.70
CA SER A 135 -8.73 5.08 4.70
C SER A 135 -9.95 4.88 3.82
N ASN A 136 -10.41 5.97 3.19
CA ASN A 136 -11.42 5.91 2.13
C ASN A 136 -10.81 5.66 0.74
N GLN A 137 -9.50 5.48 0.64
CA GLN A 137 -8.78 5.10 -0.57
C GLN A 137 -8.32 3.65 -0.52
N ARG A 138 -8.02 3.08 -1.70
CA ARG A 138 -7.50 1.72 -1.80
C ARG A 138 -6.22 1.55 -0.98
N ASP A 139 -6.13 0.41 -0.29
CA ASP A 139 -5.08 -0.03 0.63
C ASP A 139 -3.66 0.25 0.11
N ARG A 140 -3.43 -0.07 -1.17
CA ARG A 140 -2.12 0.11 -1.83
C ARG A 140 -1.63 1.56 -1.85
N VAL A 141 -2.55 2.53 -1.89
CA VAL A 141 -2.19 3.94 -1.82
C VAL A 141 -1.66 4.24 -0.43
N GLY A 142 -2.45 3.93 0.60
CA GLY A 142 -2.05 4.12 2.00
C GLY A 142 -0.71 3.47 2.31
N GLY A 143 -0.56 2.18 2.03
CA GLY A 143 0.64 1.41 2.39
C GLY A 143 1.93 1.94 1.76
N TRP A 144 1.88 2.40 0.50
CA TRP A 144 3.04 3.01 -0.16
C TRP A 144 3.48 4.30 0.54
N TYR A 145 2.51 5.16 0.87
CA TYR A 145 2.79 6.45 1.50
C TYR A 145 3.15 6.33 2.98
N THR A 146 2.50 5.45 3.73
CA THR A 146 2.81 5.22 5.15
C THR A 146 4.05 4.35 5.37
N ARG A 147 4.69 3.90 4.27
CA ARG A 147 5.90 3.07 4.27
C ARG A 147 5.70 1.75 5.02
N GLY A 148 4.53 1.15 4.83
CA GLY A 148 4.16 -0.13 5.45
C GLY A 148 3.59 0.01 6.87
N ALA A 149 3.01 1.16 7.24
CA ALA A 149 2.18 1.19 8.43
C ALA A 149 1.02 0.19 8.27
N PHE A 150 0.62 -0.41 9.38
CA PHE A 150 -0.38 -1.46 9.39
C PHE A 150 -1.79 -0.92 9.12
N GLN A 151 -2.58 -1.64 8.33
CA GLN A 151 -3.96 -1.25 8.03
C GLN A 151 -4.97 -2.04 8.87
N CYS A 152 -6.08 -1.40 9.27
CA CYS A 152 -7.15 -2.03 10.03
C CYS A 152 -8.50 -1.38 9.75
N GLU A 153 -9.44 -2.09 9.10
CA GLU A 153 -10.77 -1.52 8.81
C GLU A 153 -11.79 -1.65 9.95
N ASP A 154 -11.53 -2.46 10.98
CA ASP A 154 -12.52 -2.62 12.05
C ASP A 154 -12.38 -1.54 13.12
N ASN A 155 -11.15 -1.33 13.60
CA ASN A 155 -10.86 -0.42 14.71
C ASN A 155 -9.46 0.21 14.60
N PRO A 156 -9.22 1.05 13.59
CA PRO A 156 -7.92 1.67 13.36
C PRO A 156 -7.51 2.64 14.49
N ASP A 157 -6.22 2.86 14.72
CA ASP A 157 -5.79 3.96 15.61
C ASP A 157 -6.08 5.33 14.97
N ALA A 158 -5.93 5.44 13.65
CA ALA A 158 -6.23 6.65 12.88
C ALA A 158 -7.05 6.37 11.61
N PHE A 159 -7.98 7.27 11.26
CA PHE A 159 -8.64 7.26 9.96
C PHE A 159 -8.13 8.40 9.07
N LEU A 160 -7.63 8.07 7.88
CA LEU A 160 -7.08 9.01 6.91
C LEU A 160 -8.09 9.25 5.79
N LEU A 161 -8.76 10.40 5.82
CA LEU A 161 -9.82 10.73 4.87
C LEU A 161 -9.30 11.63 3.75
N ALA A 162 -9.18 11.09 2.54
CA ALA A 162 -8.93 11.87 1.33
C ALA A 162 -10.20 12.57 0.86
N THR A 163 -10.12 13.87 0.63
CA THR A 163 -11.29 14.76 0.46
C THR A 163 -12.07 14.51 -0.83
N TRP A 164 -11.36 14.10 -1.89
CA TRP A 164 -11.92 13.96 -3.24
C TRP A 164 -12.15 12.51 -3.66
N ASP A 165 -12.07 11.57 -2.72
CA ASP A 165 -12.66 10.25 -2.94
C ASP A 165 -14.18 10.29 -2.66
N THR A 166 -14.91 9.40 -3.31
CA THR A 166 -16.37 9.31 -3.20
C THR A 166 -16.81 8.68 -1.88
N ALA A 167 -15.98 7.81 -1.31
CA ALA A 167 -16.21 7.21 -0.01
C ALA A 167 -16.04 8.27 1.11
N ARG A 168 -17.03 8.34 2.00
CA ARG A 168 -17.04 9.24 3.17
C ARG A 168 -16.56 8.48 4.39
N LEU A 169 -16.24 9.22 5.46
CA LEU A 169 -16.03 8.63 6.78
C LEU A 169 -17.27 7.77 7.16
N PRO A 170 -17.09 6.46 7.38
CA PRO A 170 -18.14 5.57 7.84
C PRO A 170 -18.89 6.11 9.07
N ALA A 171 -20.16 5.75 9.21
CA ALA A 171 -21.03 6.35 10.23
C ALA A 171 -20.57 5.98 11.65
N GLU A 172 -20.09 4.75 11.82
CA GLU A 172 -19.46 4.18 13.01
C GLU A 172 -18.29 5.03 13.50
N TYR A 173 -17.43 5.51 12.60
CA TYR A 173 -16.27 6.33 12.98
C TYR A 173 -16.64 7.76 13.32
N ARG A 174 -17.71 8.33 12.77
CA ARG A 174 -18.12 9.72 13.06
C ARG A 174 -18.43 9.97 14.54
N GLN A 175 -18.76 8.93 15.30
CA GLN A 175 -19.08 9.04 16.71
C GLN A 175 -17.87 8.79 17.63
N GLN A 176 -16.81 8.18 17.10
CA GLN A 176 -15.67 7.69 17.90
C GLN A 176 -14.35 8.36 17.54
N TYR A 177 -14.27 9.01 16.37
CA TYR A 177 -13.05 9.62 15.88
C TYR A 177 -13.23 11.12 15.69
N TYR A 178 -12.21 11.86 16.11
CA TYR A 178 -12.18 13.32 16.11
C TYR A 178 -11.09 13.79 15.14
N PRO A 179 -11.36 14.83 14.33
CA PRO A 179 -10.35 15.37 13.44
C PRO A 179 -9.20 15.94 14.27
N SER A 180 -7.97 15.51 14.03
CA SER A 180 -6.78 15.96 14.77
C SER A 180 -5.84 16.82 13.92
N ALA A 181 -5.80 16.57 12.61
CA ALA A 181 -5.01 17.35 11.67
C ALA A 181 -5.69 17.44 10.30
N CYS A 182 -5.33 18.48 9.54
CA CYS A 182 -5.74 18.61 8.15
C CYS A 182 -4.55 18.94 7.26
N VAL A 183 -4.40 18.21 6.15
CA VAL A 183 -3.33 18.44 5.18
C VAL A 183 -3.82 19.39 4.11
N LEU A 184 -3.07 20.48 3.92
CA LEU A 184 -3.32 21.47 2.91
C LEU A 184 -2.36 21.28 1.73
N VAL A 185 -2.91 21.28 0.52
CA VAL A 185 -2.18 21.21 -0.75
C VAL A 185 -2.63 22.40 -1.58
N ASP A 186 -1.70 23.28 -1.92
CA ASP A 186 -1.98 24.53 -2.64
C ASP A 186 -3.12 25.34 -1.96
N GLY A 187 -3.15 25.32 -0.63
CA GLY A 187 -4.15 26.01 0.20
C GLY A 187 -5.50 25.28 0.37
N MET A 188 -5.72 24.16 -0.33
CA MET A 188 -6.94 23.36 -0.22
C MET A 188 -6.76 22.18 0.74
N ARG A 189 -7.78 21.89 1.54
CA ARG A 189 -7.79 20.69 2.38
C ARG A 189 -7.96 19.44 1.52
N MET A 190 -6.94 18.59 1.51
CA MET A 190 -6.93 17.35 0.70
C MET A 190 -6.99 16.09 1.54
N LEU A 191 -6.40 16.08 2.74
CA LEU A 191 -6.48 14.98 3.69
C LEU A 191 -6.98 15.50 5.04
N THR A 192 -7.79 14.72 5.74
CA THR A 192 -8.08 14.93 7.16
C THR A 192 -7.68 13.69 7.93
N VAL A 193 -6.95 13.89 9.02
CA VAL A 193 -6.57 12.83 9.96
C VAL A 193 -7.58 12.84 11.09
N PHE A 194 -8.14 11.68 11.38
CA PHE A 194 -9.03 11.46 12.51
C PHE A 194 -8.42 10.46 13.47
N GLU A 195 -8.49 10.74 14.77
CA GLU A 195 -7.96 9.89 15.84
C GLU A 195 -9.04 9.65 16.89
N ARG A 196 -8.91 8.57 17.67
CA ARG A 196 -9.93 8.20 18.68
C ARG A 196 -9.99 9.15 19.87
N GLN A 197 -8.85 9.75 20.21
CA GLN A 197 -8.80 10.71 21.31
C GLN A 197 -9.25 12.09 20.80
N PRO A 198 -10.15 12.76 21.52
CA PRO A 198 -10.52 14.13 21.17
C PRO A 198 -9.26 15.01 21.33
N PRO A 199 -8.89 15.79 20.30
CA PRO A 199 -7.71 16.62 20.39
C PRO A 199 -7.92 17.72 21.45
N THR A 200 -6.86 18.04 22.19
CA THR A 200 -6.87 19.16 23.15
C THR A 200 -6.94 20.51 22.44
N ASP A 201 -6.37 20.57 21.24
CA ASP A 201 -6.27 21.76 20.40
C ASP A 201 -7.10 21.59 19.11
N PRO A 202 -7.51 22.69 18.46
CA PRO A 202 -8.16 22.60 17.16
C PRO A 202 -7.26 21.91 16.11
N PRO A 203 -7.85 21.25 15.09
CA PRO A 203 -7.08 20.51 14.10
C PRO A 203 -6.01 21.37 13.42
N ARG A 204 -4.75 20.96 13.51
CA ARG A 204 -3.64 21.75 12.98
C ARG A 204 -3.59 21.65 11.45
N PRO A 205 -3.44 22.78 10.72
CA PRO A 205 -3.13 22.74 9.30
C PRO A 205 -1.68 22.31 9.07
N LEU A 206 -1.48 21.29 8.24
CA LEU A 206 -0.18 20.78 7.81
C LEU A 206 0.01 21.09 6.33
N LEU A 207 0.98 21.94 6.00
CA LEU A 207 1.25 22.33 4.62
C LEU A 207 2.10 21.25 3.94
N LEU A 208 1.61 20.68 2.84
CA LEU A 208 2.32 19.61 2.12
C LEU A 208 3.77 19.98 1.77
N ASP A 209 4.03 21.22 1.36
CA ASP A 209 5.36 21.69 0.95
C ASP A 209 6.42 21.58 2.07
N ALA A 210 6.00 21.58 3.33
CA ALA A 210 6.91 21.39 4.46
C ALA A 210 7.41 19.94 4.61
N TYR A 211 6.78 18.97 3.94
CA TYR A 211 7.01 17.54 4.13
C TYR A 211 7.51 16.82 2.86
N ILE A 212 7.24 17.34 1.66
CA ILE A 212 7.56 16.67 0.38
C ILE A 212 9.04 16.31 0.29
N ALA A 213 9.94 17.26 0.56
CA ALA A 213 11.37 17.07 0.35
C ALA A 213 11.92 15.97 1.28
N ASP A 214 11.42 15.87 2.50
CA ASP A 214 11.85 14.86 3.46
C ASP A 214 11.33 13.48 3.08
N PHE A 215 10.07 13.42 2.65
CA PHE A 215 9.46 12.20 2.16
C PHE A 215 10.19 11.63 0.93
N ASP A 216 10.49 12.49 -0.04
CA ASP A 216 11.07 12.09 -1.33
C ASP A 216 12.56 11.72 -1.22
N ARG A 217 13.29 12.27 -0.24
CA ARG A 217 14.68 11.89 0.03
C ARG A 217 14.82 10.48 0.59
N ARG A 218 13.76 9.92 1.18
CA ARG A 218 13.79 8.59 1.78
C ARG A 218 13.44 7.51 0.76
N ALA A 219 14.29 6.49 0.71
CA ALA A 219 14.00 5.27 -0.03
C ALA A 219 12.65 4.69 0.43
N VAL A 220 11.79 4.36 -0.54
CA VAL A 220 10.61 3.55 -0.27
C VAL A 220 11.14 2.18 0.08
N PRO A 221 10.98 1.71 1.34
CA PRO A 221 11.42 0.36 1.66
C PRO A 221 10.70 -0.61 0.73
N ASN A 222 11.21 -1.83 0.63
CA ASN A 222 10.42 -2.90 0.03
C ASN A 222 9.27 -3.21 1.01
N PHE A 223 8.30 -2.32 1.12
CA PHE A 223 7.04 -2.63 1.75
C PHE A 223 6.44 -3.66 0.82
N ALA A 224 6.15 -4.85 1.36
CA ALA A 224 5.43 -5.83 0.59
C ALA A 224 4.20 -5.09 0.05
N VAL A 225 4.07 -5.03 -1.28
CA VAL A 225 2.78 -4.67 -1.85
C VAL A 225 1.93 -5.89 -1.55
N GLN A 226 1.48 -5.99 -0.30
CA GLN A 226 1.02 -7.21 0.40
C GLN A 226 -0.10 -7.91 -0.38
N ASP A 227 -0.79 -7.17 -1.26
CA ASP A 227 -1.86 -7.67 -2.12
C ASP A 227 -1.60 -7.60 -3.65
N ALA A 228 -0.41 -7.20 -4.12
CA ALA A 228 -0.16 -7.07 -5.57
C ALA A 228 0.65 -8.22 -6.18
N LEU A 229 1.34 -9.00 -5.36
CA LEU A 229 2.05 -10.20 -5.79
C LEU A 229 1.37 -11.40 -5.12
N LEU A 230 1.26 -12.52 -5.82
CA LEU A 230 0.79 -13.81 -5.26
C LEU A 230 1.70 -14.33 -4.12
N THR A 231 2.72 -13.56 -3.75
CA THR A 231 3.79 -13.93 -2.83
C THR A 231 4.04 -12.76 -1.88
N THR A 232 3.80 -12.97 -0.59
CA THR A 232 4.25 -12.05 0.46
C THR A 232 5.74 -12.28 0.71
N VAL A 233 6.52 -11.20 0.77
CA VAL A 233 7.94 -11.25 1.19
C VAL A 233 8.02 -10.63 2.58
N PRO A 234 7.98 -11.43 3.65
CA PRO A 234 8.06 -10.92 5.01
C PRO A 234 9.44 -10.31 5.29
N GLN A 235 9.48 -9.30 6.16
CA GLN A 235 10.69 -8.71 6.72
C GLN A 235 11.57 -9.78 7.39
N HIS A 236 10.94 -10.73 8.08
CA HIS A 236 11.60 -11.87 8.71
C HIS A 236 10.98 -13.19 8.21
N SER A 237 11.72 -13.92 7.37
CA SER A 237 11.30 -15.25 6.92
C SER A 237 11.47 -16.30 8.03
N SER A 238 10.55 -17.28 8.10
CA SER A 238 10.61 -18.37 9.08
C SER A 238 10.57 -19.74 8.39
N GLY A 239 9.46 -20.06 7.70
CA GLY A 239 9.23 -21.38 7.09
C GLY A 239 8.92 -22.48 8.11
N ALA A 240 8.64 -22.14 9.37
CA ALA A 240 8.31 -23.10 10.41
C ALA A 240 6.93 -23.74 10.17
N THR A 241 6.85 -25.05 10.36
CA THR A 241 5.66 -25.85 10.06
C THR A 241 5.07 -26.49 11.32
N TRP A 242 3.75 -26.53 11.39
CA TRP A 242 2.98 -27.28 12.39
C TRP A 242 2.47 -28.59 11.80
N GLN A 243 2.28 -29.59 12.67
CA GLN A 243 1.80 -30.91 12.25
C GLN A 243 0.44 -30.88 11.52
N ALA A 244 -0.33 -29.81 11.67
CA ALA A 244 -1.61 -29.58 11.00
C ALA A 244 -1.49 -29.13 9.52
N GLY A 245 -0.28 -29.06 8.96
CA GLY A 245 -0.06 -28.57 7.58
C GLY A 245 -0.16 -27.04 7.46
N ILE A 246 0.12 -26.35 8.57
CA ILE A 246 0.14 -24.89 8.68
C ILE A 246 1.60 -24.44 8.72
N THR A 247 1.95 -23.45 7.91
CA THR A 247 3.31 -22.91 7.83
C THR A 247 3.29 -21.42 8.15
N LEU A 248 4.20 -20.96 9.01
CA LEU A 248 4.48 -19.55 9.15
C LEU A 248 5.53 -19.16 8.10
N ALA A 249 5.11 -18.49 7.03
CA ALA A 249 6.00 -17.99 6.00
C ALA A 249 6.99 -16.96 6.57
N GLY A 250 6.50 -16.08 7.44
CA GLY A 250 7.32 -15.11 8.17
C GLY A 250 6.47 -14.06 8.88
N TYR A 251 7.12 -12.98 9.29
CA TYR A 251 6.48 -11.90 10.04
C TYR A 251 7.12 -10.53 9.79
N ASP A 252 6.32 -9.49 10.05
CA ASP A 252 6.72 -8.08 10.03
C ASP A 252 6.51 -7.47 11.42
N LEU A 253 7.45 -6.64 11.86
CA LEU A 253 7.32 -5.84 13.06
C LEU A 253 7.24 -4.37 12.70
N ALA A 254 6.25 -3.65 13.23
CA ALA A 254 6.31 -2.20 13.25
C ALA A 254 7.61 -1.80 13.95
N ARG A 255 8.21 -0.69 13.50
CA ARG A 255 9.50 -0.23 14.03
C ARG A 255 9.47 -0.34 15.57
N PRO A 256 10.31 -1.19 16.15
CA PRO A 256 10.20 -1.48 17.57
C PRO A 256 10.61 -0.22 18.30
N THR A 257 9.66 0.46 18.92
CA THR A 257 10.03 1.43 19.94
C THR A 257 10.47 0.64 21.15
N ARG A 258 11.67 0.94 21.66
CA ARG A 258 12.29 0.24 22.79
C ARG A 258 11.80 0.72 24.15
N ALA A 259 10.85 1.65 24.14
CA ALA A 259 10.29 2.26 25.33
C ALA A 259 9.08 1.44 25.83
N PRO A 260 8.94 1.28 27.16
CA PRO A 260 7.73 0.74 27.76
C PRO A 260 6.46 1.53 27.38
N ASP A 261 5.30 0.90 27.55
CA ASP A 261 3.95 1.41 27.25
C ASP A 261 3.69 1.79 25.79
N GLN A 262 4.67 1.57 24.89
CA GLN A 262 4.47 1.74 23.46
C GLN A 262 4.01 0.44 22.81
N PRO A 263 2.97 0.50 21.95
CA PRO A 263 2.45 -0.68 21.30
C PRO A 263 3.42 -1.19 20.23
N LEU A 264 3.79 -2.47 20.33
CA LEU A 264 4.43 -3.21 19.26
C LEU A 264 3.37 -3.88 18.39
N LEU A 265 3.35 -3.53 17.10
CA LEU A 265 2.52 -4.22 16.13
C LEU A 265 3.30 -5.33 15.42
N LEU A 266 2.66 -6.49 15.31
CA LEU A 266 3.18 -7.69 14.68
C LEU A 266 2.17 -8.18 13.64
N ALA A 267 2.61 -8.36 12.39
CA ALA A 267 1.87 -9.14 11.41
C ALA A 267 2.55 -10.49 11.17
N LEU A 268 1.72 -11.53 11.10
CA LEU A 268 2.15 -12.90 10.86
C LEU A 268 1.55 -13.40 9.55
N TYR A 269 2.39 -13.97 8.70
CA TYR A 269 2.00 -14.47 7.38
C TYR A 269 1.99 -15.99 7.35
N TRP A 270 0.83 -16.55 7.06
CA TRP A 270 0.54 -17.97 7.16
C TRP A 270 0.16 -18.57 5.82
N GLU A 271 0.64 -19.79 5.61
CA GLU A 271 0.27 -20.64 4.48
C GLU A 271 -0.34 -21.93 5.01
N THR A 272 -1.34 -22.46 4.31
CA THR A 272 -1.92 -23.76 4.63
C THR A 272 -2.22 -24.52 3.35
N THR A 273 -1.94 -25.83 3.37
CA THR A 273 -2.24 -26.72 2.25
C THR A 273 -3.58 -27.44 2.41
N THR A 274 -4.24 -27.29 3.56
CA THR A 274 -5.49 -27.98 3.90
C THR A 274 -6.49 -27.05 4.57
N ARG A 275 -7.78 -27.42 4.53
CA ARG A 275 -8.81 -26.71 5.29
C ARG A 275 -8.63 -27.01 6.77
N LEU A 276 -8.58 -25.94 7.58
CA LEU A 276 -8.33 -26.01 9.00
C LEU A 276 -9.62 -26.11 9.82
N SER A 277 -9.53 -26.58 11.06
CA SER A 277 -10.66 -26.59 12.00
C SER A 277 -10.99 -25.17 12.49
N GLU A 278 -12.26 -24.95 12.84
CA GLU A 278 -12.71 -23.71 13.50
C GLU A 278 -12.15 -23.56 14.91
N ASP A 279 -11.67 -24.66 15.51
CA ASP A 279 -11.08 -24.64 16.85
C ASP A 279 -9.62 -24.16 16.86
N ILE A 280 -9.01 -23.78 15.72
CA ILE A 280 -7.61 -23.33 15.71
C ILE A 280 -7.53 -21.82 15.93
N THR A 281 -6.71 -21.39 16.89
CA THR A 281 -6.37 -19.99 17.15
C THR A 281 -4.87 -19.76 17.09
N VAL A 282 -4.48 -18.54 16.75
CA VAL A 282 -3.09 -18.07 16.79
C VAL A 282 -2.85 -17.41 18.13
N ASP A 283 -1.84 -17.88 18.85
CA ASP A 283 -1.42 -17.33 20.13
C ASP A 283 -0.05 -16.69 19.98
N VAL A 284 0.09 -15.47 20.50
CA VAL A 284 1.36 -14.75 20.51
C VAL A 284 1.61 -14.25 21.92
N VAL A 285 2.81 -14.47 22.42
CA VAL A 285 3.18 -14.09 23.79
C VAL A 285 4.57 -13.47 23.84
N LEU A 286 4.76 -12.54 24.77
CA LEU A 286 6.09 -12.12 25.22
C LEU A 286 6.46 -12.89 26.47
N VAL A 287 7.68 -13.42 26.47
CA VAL A 287 8.21 -14.19 27.59
C VAL A 287 9.45 -13.49 28.14
N SER A 288 9.46 -13.29 29.45
CA SER A 288 10.57 -12.71 30.20
C SER A 288 11.82 -13.60 30.12
N GLN A 289 13.00 -13.07 30.50
CA GLN A 289 14.24 -13.87 30.52
C GLN A 289 14.17 -15.04 31.52
N HIS A 290 13.24 -14.96 32.48
CA HIS A 290 12.98 -15.99 33.49
C HIS A 290 11.93 -17.03 33.02
N GLY A 291 11.45 -16.93 31.78
CA GLY A 291 10.48 -17.88 31.22
C GLY A 291 9.02 -17.61 31.58
N MET A 292 8.72 -16.49 32.23
CA MET A 292 7.35 -16.10 32.60
C MET A 292 6.68 -15.35 31.44
N ILE A 293 5.40 -15.62 31.20
CA ILE A 293 4.61 -14.81 30.24
C ILE A 293 4.47 -13.41 30.82
N ALA A 294 5.00 -12.45 30.08
CA ALA A 294 4.96 -11.03 30.39
C ALA A 294 3.71 -10.37 29.83
N GLU A 295 3.30 -10.74 28.62
CA GLU A 295 2.17 -10.18 27.90
C GLU A 295 1.62 -11.21 26.91
N GLU A 296 0.30 -11.28 26.79
CA GLU A 296 -0.38 -12.00 25.70
C GLU A 296 -0.86 -11.01 24.65
N ALA A 297 -0.61 -11.29 23.38
CA ALA A 297 -0.94 -10.33 22.33
C ALA A 297 -2.44 -10.21 22.11
N HIS A 298 -2.88 -9.00 21.82
CA HIS A 298 -4.25 -8.71 21.44
C HIS A 298 -4.38 -8.63 19.92
N ILE A 299 -5.44 -9.24 19.38
CA ILE A 299 -5.80 -9.12 17.97
C ILE A 299 -6.21 -7.67 17.68
N VAL A 300 -5.65 -7.07 16.63
CA VAL A 300 -5.89 -5.65 16.29
C VAL A 300 -7.07 -5.49 15.33
N CYS A 301 -7.13 -6.35 14.32
CA CYS A 301 -8.16 -6.36 13.28
C CYS A 301 -8.76 -7.74 13.24
N THR A 302 -10.06 -7.86 13.02
CA THR A 302 -10.73 -9.15 13.00
C THR A 302 -10.12 -9.99 11.87
N PRO A 303 -9.31 -11.01 12.19
CA PRO A 303 -8.66 -11.77 11.15
C PRO A 303 -9.71 -12.69 10.53
N ASN A 304 -9.46 -13.13 9.30
CA ASN A 304 -10.14 -14.33 8.83
C ASN A 304 -9.75 -15.47 9.79
N PRO A 305 -10.72 -16.15 10.44
CA PRO A 305 -10.40 -17.26 11.31
C PRO A 305 -9.68 -18.35 10.50
N PRO A 306 -8.79 -19.16 11.11
CA PRO A 306 -8.00 -20.15 10.39
C PRO A 306 -8.80 -21.09 9.48
N ALA A 307 -10.02 -21.44 9.85
CA ALA A 307 -10.93 -22.25 9.02
C ALA A 307 -11.30 -21.60 7.66
N ARG A 308 -11.15 -20.28 7.53
CA ARG A 308 -11.41 -19.49 6.31
C ARG A 308 -10.15 -19.08 5.57
N TRP A 309 -8.98 -19.54 6.03
CA TRP A 309 -7.72 -19.22 5.36
C TRP A 309 -7.71 -19.75 3.91
N SER A 310 -7.17 -18.92 3.02
CA SER A 310 -6.93 -19.26 1.63
C SER A 310 -5.89 -20.37 1.54
N LEU A 311 -6.13 -21.32 0.64
CA LEU A 311 -5.19 -22.40 0.31
C LEU A 311 -4.17 -21.98 -0.76
N VAL A 312 -4.32 -20.79 -1.33
CA VAL A 312 -3.55 -20.31 -2.49
C VAL A 312 -2.85 -19.00 -2.20
N LEU A 313 -3.48 -18.14 -1.39
CA LEU A 313 -2.94 -16.84 -1.02
C LEU A 313 -2.42 -16.90 0.42
N PRO A 314 -1.37 -16.12 0.73
CA PRO A 314 -0.95 -15.89 2.11
C PRO A 314 -2.11 -15.36 2.97
N ASN A 315 -2.13 -15.77 4.23
CA ASN A 315 -3.11 -15.34 5.23
C ASN A 315 -2.43 -14.49 6.28
N GLU A 316 -3.05 -13.40 6.69
CA GLU A 316 -2.48 -12.46 7.65
C GLU A 316 -3.24 -12.50 8.98
N THR A 317 -2.50 -12.45 10.07
CA THR A 317 -3.04 -12.11 11.40
C THR A 317 -2.22 -11.00 12.01
N MET A 318 -2.90 -10.03 12.63
CA MET A 318 -2.28 -8.84 13.20
C MET A 318 -2.51 -8.75 14.68
N HIS A 319 -1.42 -8.51 15.40
CA HIS A 319 -1.35 -8.56 16.85
C HIS A 319 -0.70 -7.30 17.40
N ARG A 320 -1.14 -6.88 18.58
CA ARG A 320 -0.57 -5.78 19.36
C ARG A 320 -0.09 -6.33 20.69
N LEU A 321 1.11 -5.94 21.07
CA LEU A 321 1.71 -6.24 22.36
C LEU A 321 2.13 -4.93 23.01
N THR A 322 1.96 -4.80 24.32
CA THR A 322 2.46 -3.65 25.08
C THR A 322 3.24 -4.16 26.27
N ILE A 323 4.49 -3.70 26.43
CA ILE A 323 5.27 -4.03 27.62
C ILE A 323 5.03 -2.91 28.64
N ASP A 324 4.30 -3.24 29.70
CA ASP A 324 4.00 -2.31 30.80
C ASP A 324 5.28 -1.76 31.43
N ALA A 325 5.35 -0.45 31.68
CA ALA A 325 6.46 0.22 32.35
C ALA A 325 6.80 -0.33 33.76
N ALA A 326 5.85 -0.99 34.42
CA ALA A 326 6.08 -1.68 35.68
C ALA A 326 6.90 -2.97 35.53
N GLN A 327 7.05 -3.49 34.31
CA GLN A 327 7.88 -4.67 34.07
C GLN A 327 9.38 -4.33 34.05
N PRO A 328 10.26 -5.31 34.39
CA PRO A 328 11.70 -5.08 34.36
C PRO A 328 12.21 -4.67 32.98
N ALA A 329 13.17 -3.74 32.95
CA ALA A 329 13.92 -3.45 31.74
C ALA A 329 14.89 -4.60 31.42
N GLU A 330 14.40 -5.56 30.64
CA GLU A 330 15.13 -6.75 30.22
C GLU A 330 14.81 -7.12 28.77
N SER A 331 15.35 -8.26 28.33
CA SER A 331 15.04 -8.80 27.00
C SER A 331 13.84 -9.75 27.07
N TYR A 332 12.84 -9.48 26.23
CA TYR A 332 11.66 -10.31 26.10
C TYR A 332 11.71 -11.13 24.82
N THR A 333 11.37 -12.41 24.91
CA THR A 333 11.31 -13.31 23.76
C THR A 333 9.89 -13.31 23.20
N LEU A 334 9.76 -12.93 21.93
CA LEU A 334 8.50 -13.04 21.21
C LEU A 334 8.30 -14.48 20.71
N ARG A 335 7.19 -15.10 21.12
CA ARG A 335 6.85 -16.47 20.73
C ARG A 335 5.47 -16.53 20.08
N VAL A 336 5.33 -17.45 19.15
CA VAL A 336 4.05 -17.77 18.49
C VAL A 336 3.75 -19.25 18.62
N GLY A 337 2.47 -19.55 18.86
CA GLY A 337 1.94 -20.90 18.94
C GLY A 337 0.59 -20.97 18.22
N LEU A 338 0.16 -22.20 17.93
CA LEU A 338 -1.20 -22.46 17.49
C LEU A 338 -1.89 -23.26 18.59
N ARG A 339 -3.12 -22.89 18.94
CA ARG A 339 -3.88 -23.56 19.99
C ARG A 339 -5.16 -24.14 19.43
N ASN A 340 -5.58 -25.28 19.99
CA ASN A 340 -6.94 -25.75 19.88
C ASN A 340 -7.80 -25.09 20.97
N SER A 341 -8.71 -24.19 20.60
CA SER A 341 -9.57 -23.43 21.50
C SER A 341 -10.55 -24.28 22.30
N ARG A 342 -10.87 -25.50 21.84
CA ARG A 342 -11.75 -26.43 22.55
C ARG A 342 -11.03 -27.17 23.68
N THR A 343 -9.80 -27.64 23.43
CA THR A 343 -9.02 -28.40 24.41
C THR A 343 -8.04 -27.52 25.19
N ASN A 344 -7.85 -26.28 24.74
CA ASN A 344 -6.84 -25.34 25.20
C ASN A 344 -5.39 -25.84 25.01
N ALA A 345 -5.17 -26.92 24.25
CA ALA A 345 -3.85 -27.51 24.02
C ALA A 345 -3.12 -26.83 22.86
N LEU A 346 -1.81 -26.63 23.00
CA LEU A 346 -0.96 -26.16 21.90
C LEU A 346 -0.79 -27.27 20.87
N LEU A 347 -0.78 -26.87 19.60
CA LEU A 347 -0.46 -27.72 18.48
C LEU A 347 1.07 -27.76 18.34
N PRO A 348 1.69 -28.94 18.33
CA PRO A 348 3.13 -29.05 18.17
C PRO A 348 3.56 -28.65 16.76
N LEU A 349 4.72 -28.01 16.70
CA LEU A 349 5.53 -27.89 15.50
C LEU A 349 5.93 -29.27 14.98
N SER A 350 6.36 -29.32 13.72
CA SER A 350 6.82 -30.56 13.09
C SER A 350 8.05 -31.18 13.77
N ASP A 351 8.84 -30.39 14.50
CA ASP A 351 9.97 -30.84 15.32
C ASP A 351 9.56 -31.26 16.75
N GLY A 352 8.29 -31.11 17.11
CA GLY A 352 7.74 -31.44 18.43
C GLY A 352 7.76 -30.29 19.44
N ALA A 353 8.32 -29.12 19.12
CA ALA A 353 8.22 -27.94 19.99
C ALA A 353 6.77 -27.43 20.03
N GLU A 354 6.34 -26.79 21.13
CA GLU A 354 4.99 -26.20 21.21
C GLU A 354 4.97 -24.71 20.82
N TRP A 355 6.11 -24.02 20.97
CA TRP A 355 6.27 -22.61 20.70
C TRP A 355 7.39 -22.36 19.69
N LEU A 356 7.12 -21.53 18.70
CA LEU A 356 8.14 -20.98 17.82
C LEU A 356 8.67 -19.68 18.42
N MET A 357 9.99 -19.56 18.56
CA MET A 357 10.65 -18.31 18.89
C MET A 357 10.82 -17.45 17.63
N LEU A 358 10.30 -16.22 17.65
CA LEU A 358 10.40 -15.29 16.52
C LEU A 358 11.63 -14.40 16.61
N THR A 359 11.76 -13.66 17.72
CA THR A 359 12.87 -12.73 17.97
C THR A 359 12.98 -12.39 19.46
N VAL A 360 14.05 -11.71 19.83
CA VAL A 360 14.27 -11.15 21.16
C VAL A 360 14.19 -9.61 21.06
N LEU A 361 13.42 -9.02 21.95
CA LEU A 361 13.13 -7.60 22.02
C LEU A 361 13.82 -7.01 23.27
N PRO A 362 14.88 -6.20 23.11
CA PRO A 362 15.45 -5.48 24.24
C PRO A 362 14.55 -4.29 24.63
N VAL A 363 14.20 -4.20 25.92
CA VAL A 363 13.50 -3.03 26.48
C VAL A 363 14.50 -2.19 27.26
N GLU A 364 14.56 -0.91 26.93
CA GLU A 364 15.46 0.05 27.57
C GLU A 364 14.71 0.76 28.72
N THR A 365 15.44 1.16 29.77
CA THR A 365 14.87 2.02 30.80
C THR A 365 14.65 3.42 30.21
N HIS A 366 13.54 4.06 30.55
CA HIS A 366 13.36 5.49 30.31
C HIS A 366 14.31 6.24 31.25
N GLU A 367 15.48 6.66 30.78
CA GLU A 367 16.25 7.69 31.48
C GLU A 367 15.51 9.02 31.24
N GLU A 368 14.87 9.53 32.31
CA GLU A 368 14.42 10.92 32.37
C GLU A 368 15.66 11.82 32.50
N ASP A 369 15.99 12.55 31.43
CA ASP A 369 16.94 13.68 31.46
C ASP A 369 16.28 14.97 31.97
#